data_AF-A0A7Z9WH34-F1
#
_entry.id   AF-A0A7Z9WH34-F1
#
_cell.length_a   1.000
_cell.length_b   1.000
_cell.length_c   1.000
_cell.angle_alpha   90.00
_cell.angle_beta   90.00
_cell.angle_gamma   90.00
#
_symmetry.space_group_name_H-M   'P 1'
#
loop_
_entity.id
_entity.type
_entity.pdbx_description
1 polymer ?
#
loop_
_entity_poly.entity_id
_entity_poly.type
_entity_poly.pdbx_seq_one_letter_code
_entity_poly.pdbx_strand_id
1 'polypeptide(L)'
;MPCSHNIGNIQEETAIHSPTMPEMKLMLALLASAIKDLIKENVDPLDRQSAIRWIFGEENNYVFSFETVCLHLDIDPIRLRKRIRNTFDTPRTTCYRNQPPLNYE
;
A
#
# COMPACT_ATOMS: atom_id res chain seq x y z
N MET A 1 -42.41 0.69 -31.19
CA MET A 1 -41.14 0.26 -30.56
C MET A 1 -41.44 -0.30 -29.18
N PRO A 2 -41.12 -1.56 -28.92
CA PRO A 2 -40.90 -2.05 -27.55
C PRO A 2 -39.45 -2.51 -27.40
N CYS A 3 -38.76 -1.98 -26.38
CA CYS A 3 -37.44 -2.46 -26.00
C CYS A 3 -37.60 -3.80 -25.28
N SER A 4 -37.09 -4.85 -25.91
CA SER A 4 -37.00 -6.19 -25.34
C SER A 4 -36.14 -6.19 -24.08
N HIS A 5 -36.70 -6.77 -23.02
CA HIS A 5 -35.95 -7.18 -21.84
C HIS A 5 -34.97 -8.28 -22.25
N ASN A 6 -33.69 -8.08 -21.95
CA ASN A 6 -32.71 -9.18 -21.92
C ASN A 6 -32.16 -9.26 -20.50
N ILE A 7 -32.73 -10.20 -19.75
CA ILE A 7 -32.15 -10.70 -18.49
C ILE A 7 -31.05 -11.67 -18.92
N GLY A 8 -29.85 -11.14 -19.10
CA GLY A 8 -28.65 -11.92 -19.38
C GLY A 8 -27.97 -12.33 -18.08
N ASN A 9 -28.04 -13.63 -17.77
CA ASN A 9 -27.01 -14.44 -17.11
C ASN A 9 -26.01 -13.71 -16.20
N ILE A 10 -26.22 -13.77 -14.88
CA ILE A 10 -25.12 -13.63 -13.91
C ILE A 10 -24.46 -15.01 -13.82
N GLN A 11 -23.56 -15.28 -14.77
CA GLN A 11 -22.53 -16.29 -14.57
C GLN A 11 -21.44 -15.62 -13.75
N GLU A 12 -21.32 -16.10 -12.52
CA GLU A 12 -20.22 -15.93 -11.59
C GLU A 12 -18.95 -16.50 -12.24
N GLU A 13 -18.42 -15.78 -13.21
CA GLU A 13 -17.17 -16.09 -13.88
C GLU A 13 -16.12 -15.24 -13.17
N THR A 14 -15.22 -15.92 -12.47
CA THR A 14 -13.95 -15.40 -11.98
C THR A 14 -13.07 -15.05 -13.19
N ALA A 15 -13.51 -14.04 -13.95
CA ALA A 15 -12.76 -13.47 -15.03
C ALA A 15 -11.51 -12.87 -14.40
N ILE A 16 -10.37 -13.52 -14.64
CA ILE A 16 -9.04 -12.95 -14.44
C ILE A 16 -8.96 -11.77 -15.40
N HIS A 17 -9.51 -10.65 -15.00
CA HIS A 17 -9.50 -9.41 -15.77
C HIS A 17 -8.06 -8.92 -15.69
N SER A 18 -7.30 -9.06 -16.78
CA SER A 18 -5.95 -8.48 -16.82
C SER A 18 -6.09 -6.97 -16.57
N PRO A 19 -5.42 -6.42 -15.54
CA PRO A 19 -5.65 -5.05 -15.14
C PRO A 19 -5.27 -4.11 -16.29
N THR A 20 -6.16 -3.17 -16.60
CA THR A 20 -5.89 -2.17 -17.63
C THR A 20 -4.78 -1.22 -17.17
N MET A 21 -4.07 -0.56 -18.10
CA MET A 21 -3.03 0.43 -17.74
C MET A 21 -3.47 1.46 -16.67
N PRO A 22 -4.69 2.01 -16.69
CA PRO A 22 -5.19 2.91 -15.63
C PRO A 22 -5.33 2.23 -14.26
N GLU A 23 -5.82 1.01 -14.23
CA GLU A 23 -6.04 0.23 -13.00
C GLU A 23 -4.70 -0.13 -12.33
N MET A 24 -3.72 -0.59 -13.10
CA MET A 24 -2.37 -0.83 -12.58
C MET A 24 -1.74 0.44 -12.01
N LYS A 25 -1.93 1.58 -12.69
CA LYS A 25 -1.44 2.87 -12.20
C LYS A 25 -2.10 3.27 -10.88
N LEU A 26 -3.40 3.01 -10.73
CA LEU A 26 -4.11 3.26 -9.48
C LEU A 26 -3.56 2.39 -8.35
N MET A 27 -3.40 1.08 -8.58
CA MET A 27 -2.85 0.14 -7.61
C MET A 27 -1.42 0.53 -7.18
N LEU A 28 -0.57 0.91 -8.13
CA LEU A 28 0.77 1.43 -7.85
C LEU A 28 0.74 2.73 -7.04
N ALA A 29 -0.12 3.67 -7.41
CA ALA A 29 -0.24 4.94 -6.70
C ALA A 29 -0.72 4.72 -5.25
N LEU A 30 -1.67 3.81 -5.06
CA LEU A 30 -2.20 3.44 -3.75
C LEU A 30 -1.12 2.78 -2.88
N LEU A 31 -0.39 1.80 -3.41
CA LEU A 31 0.73 1.17 -2.71
C LEU A 31 1.83 2.18 -2.34
N ALA A 32 2.20 3.05 -3.28
CA ALA A 32 3.20 4.09 -3.05
C ALA A 32 2.75 5.11 -1.99
N SER A 33 1.48 5.51 -1.99
CA SER A 33 0.92 6.42 -0.99
C SER A 33 1.00 5.79 0.40
N ALA A 34 0.50 4.56 0.56
CA ALA A 34 0.51 3.89 1.86
C ALA A 34 1.93 3.73 2.43
N ILE A 35 2.90 3.38 1.58
CA ILE A 35 4.31 3.29 2.00
C ILE A 35 4.86 4.67 2.40
N LYS A 36 4.53 5.71 1.63
CA LYS A 36 4.94 7.09 1.94
C LYS A 36 4.38 7.56 3.28
N ASP A 37 3.14 7.23 3.56
CA ASP A 37 2.46 7.59 4.81
C ASP A 37 3.07 6.85 6.02
N LEU A 38 3.61 5.64 5.82
CA LEU A 38 4.38 4.96 6.86
C LEU A 38 5.76 5.58 7.12
N ILE A 39 6.47 6.01 6.08
CA ILE A 39 7.90 6.35 6.19
C ILE A 39 8.13 7.84 6.50
N LYS A 40 7.21 8.73 6.11
CA LYS A 40 7.40 10.18 6.31
C LYS A 40 7.27 10.54 7.80
N GLU A 41 8.13 11.41 8.32
CA GLU A 41 8.07 11.82 9.74
C GLU A 41 6.87 12.74 10.03
N ASN A 42 6.62 13.71 9.13
CA ASN A 42 5.51 14.67 9.24
C ASN A 42 4.32 14.23 8.39
N VAL A 43 3.67 13.15 8.79
CA VAL A 43 2.37 12.71 8.24
C VAL A 43 1.33 12.76 9.34
N ASP A 44 0.06 12.98 8.95
CA ASP A 44 -1.05 12.97 9.89
C ASP A 44 -1.13 11.60 10.62
N PRO A 45 -1.29 11.56 11.95
CA PRO A 45 -1.40 10.31 12.69
C PRO A 45 -2.51 9.37 12.16
N LEU A 46 -3.62 9.93 11.65
CA LEU A 46 -4.73 9.16 11.07
C LEU A 46 -4.35 8.53 9.74
N ASP A 47 -3.61 9.25 8.88
CA ASP A 47 -3.11 8.72 7.62
C ASP A 47 -2.11 7.60 7.88
N ARG A 48 -1.19 7.80 8.84
CA ARG A 48 -0.25 6.74 9.27
C ARG A 48 -1.00 5.52 9.78
N GLN A 49 -1.97 5.69 10.67
CA GLN A 49 -2.74 4.59 11.23
C GLN A 49 -3.53 3.84 10.15
N SER A 50 -4.09 4.57 9.17
CA SER A 50 -4.79 3.99 8.02
C SER A 50 -3.84 3.16 7.16
N ALA A 51 -2.63 3.66 6.89
CA ALA A 51 -1.61 2.92 6.16
C ALA A 51 -1.13 1.66 6.91
N ILE A 52 -0.95 1.74 8.24
CA ILE A 52 -0.63 0.58 9.08
C ILE A 52 -1.74 -0.46 8.97
N ARG A 53 -3.01 -0.07 9.16
CA ARG A 53 -4.15 -0.97 9.07
C ARG A 53 -4.25 -1.60 7.68
N TRP A 54 -4.02 -0.84 6.62
CA TRP A 54 -4.12 -1.37 5.25
C TRP A 54 -3.00 -2.35 4.93
N ILE A 55 -1.74 -2.05 5.31
CA ILE A 55 -0.58 -2.91 4.98
C ILE A 55 -0.53 -4.14 5.86
N PHE A 56 -0.75 -3.99 7.17
CA PHE A 56 -0.56 -5.05 8.17
C PHE A 56 -1.87 -5.66 8.69
N GLY A 57 -3.02 -5.17 8.24
CA GLY A 57 -4.31 -5.75 8.57
C GLY A 57 -4.56 -7.09 7.91
N GLU A 58 -5.57 -7.78 8.43
CA GLU A 58 -6.01 -9.11 7.98
C GLU A 58 -7.14 -9.03 6.93
N GLU A 59 -7.50 -7.82 6.50
CA GLU A 59 -8.59 -7.57 5.54
C GLU A 59 -8.15 -7.90 4.10
N ASN A 60 -8.10 -9.19 3.78
CA ASN A 60 -7.61 -9.67 2.48
C ASN A 60 -8.72 -9.77 1.41
N ASN A 61 -9.98 -9.79 1.82
CA ASN A 61 -11.14 -10.06 0.94
C ASN A 61 -11.59 -8.87 0.07
N TYR A 62 -10.88 -7.75 0.10
CA TYR A 62 -11.23 -6.56 -0.69
C TYR A 62 -10.42 -6.47 -1.99
N VAL A 63 -11.02 -5.92 -3.05
CA VAL A 63 -10.38 -5.77 -4.38
C VAL A 63 -9.13 -4.90 -4.32
N PHE A 64 -9.10 -3.91 -3.42
CA PHE A 64 -7.90 -3.11 -3.13
C PHE A 64 -7.28 -3.44 -1.78
N SER A 65 -7.42 -4.69 -1.31
CA SER A 65 -6.62 -5.15 -0.18
C SER A 65 -5.14 -5.11 -0.55
N PHE A 66 -4.27 -4.97 0.44
CA PHE A 66 -2.83 -4.99 0.23
C PHE A 66 -2.38 -6.27 -0.49
N GLU A 67 -2.94 -7.42 -0.12
CA GLU A 67 -2.61 -8.70 -0.74
C GLU A 67 -3.04 -8.74 -2.21
N THR A 68 -4.29 -8.39 -2.52
CA THR A 68 -4.79 -8.34 -3.90
C THR A 68 -3.98 -7.39 -4.77
N VAL A 69 -3.65 -6.20 -4.25
CA VAL A 69 -2.82 -5.21 -4.96
C VAL A 69 -1.43 -5.76 -5.24
N CYS A 70 -0.78 -6.41 -4.26
CA CYS A 70 0.54 -6.98 -4.45
C CYS A 70 0.52 -8.09 -5.51
N LEU A 71 -0.46 -8.99 -5.46
CA LEU A 71 -0.60 -10.07 -6.43
C LEU A 71 -0.82 -9.55 -7.86
N HIS A 72 -1.64 -8.52 -8.04
CA HIS A 72 -1.86 -7.90 -9.35
C HIS A 72 -0.64 -7.16 -9.90
N LEU A 73 0.25 -6.71 -9.02
CA LEU A 73 1.50 -6.04 -9.39
C LEU A 73 2.70 -6.99 -9.49
N ASP A 74 2.49 -8.31 -9.36
CA ASP A 74 3.55 -9.32 -9.32
C ASP A 74 4.58 -9.07 -8.21
N ILE A 75 4.10 -8.64 -7.04
CA ILE A 75 4.90 -8.39 -5.84
C ILE A 75 4.52 -9.41 -4.77
N ASP A 76 5.52 -10.03 -4.14
CA ASP A 76 5.28 -10.90 -2.98
C ASP A 76 4.84 -10.07 -1.75
N PRO A 77 3.59 -10.22 -1.28
CA PRO A 77 3.05 -9.43 -0.17
C PRO A 77 3.77 -9.72 1.16
N ILE A 78 4.20 -10.96 1.39
CA ILE A 78 4.87 -11.38 2.62
C ILE A 78 6.26 -10.74 2.68
N ARG A 79 7.00 -10.83 1.58
CA ARG A 79 8.34 -10.24 1.48
C ARG A 79 8.28 -8.72 1.57
N LEU A 80 7.28 -8.08 0.97
CA LEU A 80 7.10 -6.63 1.05
C LEU A 80 6.75 -6.20 2.48
N ARG A 81 5.80 -6.86 3.16
CA ARG A 81 5.45 -6.59 4.57
C ARG A 81 6.68 -6.67 5.47
N LYS A 82 7.49 -7.72 5.32
CA LYS A 82 8.73 -7.90 6.10
C LYS A 82 9.70 -6.75 5.88
N ARG A 83 9.88 -6.31 4.63
CA ARG A 83 10.76 -5.19 4.30
C ARG A 83 10.25 -3.86 4.87
N ILE A 84 8.95 -3.57 4.74
CA ILE A 84 8.34 -2.35 5.28
C ILE A 84 8.49 -2.34 6.82
N ARG A 85 8.18 -3.45 7.48
CA ARG A 85 8.30 -3.60 8.93
C ARG A 85 9.72 -3.33 9.42
N ASN A 86 10.71 -3.96 8.79
CA ASN A 86 12.12 -3.74 9.15
C ASN A 86 12.56 -2.29 8.99
N THR A 87 12.01 -1.56 7.99
CA THR A 87 12.34 -0.15 7.74
C THR A 87 11.68 0.77 8.77
N PHE A 88 10.48 0.40 9.22
CA PHE A 88 9.70 1.14 10.20
C PHE A 88 10.18 0.93 11.64
N ASP A 89 10.58 -0.30 11.99
CA ASP A 89 10.99 -0.67 13.35
C ASP A 89 12.44 -0.26 13.67
N THR A 90 13.29 -0.02 12.67
CA THR A 90 14.62 0.55 12.92
C THR A 90 14.49 1.95 13.49
N PRO A 91 14.96 2.24 14.72
CA PRO A 91 15.09 3.61 15.16
C PRO A 91 15.97 4.30 14.14
N ARG A 92 15.46 5.39 13.54
CA ARG A 92 16.31 6.33 12.80
C ARG A 92 17.31 6.86 13.80
N THR A 93 18.43 6.17 13.97
CA THR A 93 19.56 6.68 14.72
C THR A 93 19.97 7.91 13.94
N THR A 94 19.56 9.07 14.43
CA THR A 94 20.10 10.34 14.02
C THR A 94 21.59 10.20 14.24
N CYS A 95 22.34 10.03 13.15
CA CYS A 95 23.76 10.19 13.18
C CYS A 95 24.03 11.67 13.46
N TYR A 96 23.99 12.04 14.74
CA TYR A 96 24.81 13.12 15.30
C TYR A 96 26.27 12.68 15.12
N ARG A 97 26.73 12.70 13.87
CA ARG A 97 28.12 12.49 13.51
C ARG A 97 28.78 13.85 13.63
N ASN A 98 29.36 14.09 14.81
CA ASN A 98 30.43 15.06 15.07
C ASN A 98 30.03 16.55 15.00
N GLN A 99 29.36 17.07 16.03
CA GLN A 99 29.63 18.45 16.44
C GLN A 99 30.81 18.41 17.42
N PRO A 100 31.99 18.97 17.08
CA PRO A 100 33.03 19.16 18.09
C PRO A 100 32.52 20.12 19.18
N PRO A 101 32.92 19.93 20.45
CA PRO A 101 32.50 20.83 21.51
C PRO A 101 32.98 22.25 21.18
N LEU A 102 32.05 23.21 21.22
CA LEU A 102 32.38 24.63 21.23
C LEU A 102 33.09 24.91 22.56
N ASN A 103 34.42 24.84 22.55
CA ASN A 103 35.24 25.50 23.56
C ASN A 103 35.12 27.00 23.31
N TYR A 104 34.41 27.68 24.21
CA TYR A 104 34.56 29.11 24.43
C TYR A 104 35.59 29.28 25.54
N GLU A 105 36.83 29.58 25.14
CA GLU A 105 37.80 30.26 26.02
C GLU A 105 37.51 31.76 26.04
#